data_AF-A0A8B4QCM4-F1
#
_entry.id   AF-A0A8B4QCM4-F1
#
_cell.length_a   1.000
_cell.length_b   1.000
_cell.length_c   1.000
_cell.angle_alpha   90.00
_cell.angle_beta   90.00
_cell.angle_gamma   90.00
#
_symmetry.space_group_name_H-M   'P 1'
#
loop_
_entity.id
_entity.type
_entity.pdbx_description
1 polymer ?
#
loop_
_entity_poly.entity_id
_entity_poly.type
_entity_poly.pdbx_seq_one_letter_code
_entity_poly.pdbx_strand_id
1 'polypeptide(L)'
;MDEDGTFFSINDILHYLFLNHDLEFAYENYIFYIANGLNGFVLLDVQHDGDCVEVSDYYKHPIKFIQFAKINNKSIKDLFIEESDKITILGIY
;
A
#
# COMPACT_ATOMS: atom_id res chain seq x y z
N MET A 1 17.62 -23.78 -1.01
CA MET A 1 17.95 -22.34 -1.14
C MET A 1 16.61 -21.69 -1.18
N ASP A 2 16.28 -21.07 -0.05
CA ASP A 2 14.91 -20.82 0.37
C ASP A 2 14.34 -19.64 -0.41
N GLU A 3 13.47 -19.94 -1.38
CA GLU A 3 12.52 -18.97 -1.93
C GLU A 3 11.23 -19.05 -1.12
N ASP A 4 11.32 -18.81 0.20
CA ASP A 4 10.16 -18.33 0.96
C ASP A 4 10.02 -16.84 0.66
N GLY A 5 9.70 -16.53 -0.60
CA GLY A 5 9.16 -15.22 -0.95
C GLY A 5 7.79 -15.13 -0.30
N THR A 6 7.72 -14.59 0.92
CA THR A 6 6.46 -14.38 1.62
C THR A 6 5.59 -13.47 0.74
N PHE A 7 4.68 -14.08 0.00
CA PHE A 7 3.82 -13.37 -0.93
C PHE A 7 2.82 -12.56 -0.10
N PHE A 8 2.99 -11.24 -0.10
CA PHE A 8 2.14 -10.35 0.70
C PHE A 8 0.79 -10.18 0.00
N SER A 9 -0.25 -10.81 0.54
CA SER A 9 -1.56 -10.84 -0.09
C SER A 9 -2.38 -9.60 0.22
N ILE A 10 -3.44 -9.36 -0.56
CA ILE A 10 -4.42 -8.31 -0.25
C ILE A 10 -5.08 -8.48 1.14
N ASN A 11 -5.18 -9.72 1.62
CA ASN A 11 -5.73 -9.99 2.96
C ASN A 11 -4.75 -9.55 4.05
N ASP A 12 -3.44 -9.68 3.82
CA ASP A 12 -2.41 -9.21 4.76
C ASP A 12 -2.44 -7.68 4.85
N ILE A 13 -2.54 -6.98 3.71
CA ILE A 13 -2.70 -5.52 3.68
C ILE A 13 -3.93 -5.10 4.49
N LEU A 14 -5.09 -5.70 4.21
CA LEU A 14 -6.31 -5.39 4.96
C LEU A 14 -6.14 -5.69 6.45
N HIS A 15 -5.51 -6.81 6.81
CA HIS A 15 -5.24 -7.16 8.19
C HIS A 15 -4.45 -6.06 8.91
N TYR A 16 -3.33 -5.61 8.34
CA TYR A 16 -2.51 -4.55 8.93
C TYR A 16 -3.24 -3.21 8.98
N LEU A 17 -3.97 -2.83 7.93
CA LEU A 17 -4.77 -1.62 7.94
C LEU A 17 -5.90 -1.66 8.98
N PHE A 18 -6.50 -2.83 9.26
CA PHE A 18 -7.48 -2.94 10.35
C PHE A 18 -6.84 -2.90 11.75
N LEU A 19 -5.55 -3.18 11.86
CA LEU A 19 -4.77 -3.01 13.10
C LEU A 19 -4.22 -1.60 13.28
N ASN A 20 -4.56 -0.65 12.38
CA ASN A 20 -4.01 0.71 12.35
C ASN A 20 -2.50 0.76 12.15
N HIS A 21 -1.96 -0.20 11.38
CA HIS A 21 -0.57 -0.14 10.96
C HIS A 21 -0.44 0.63 9.65
N ASP A 22 0.71 1.25 9.47
CA ASP A 22 1.13 1.84 8.21
C ASP A 22 1.88 0.79 7.38
N LEU A 23 1.82 0.90 6.05
CA LEU A 23 2.54 0.02 5.13
C LEU A 23 3.46 0.82 4.23
N GLU A 24 4.71 0.39 4.11
CA GLU A 24 5.67 0.91 3.14
C GLU A 24 6.02 -0.18 2.13
N PHE A 25 5.97 0.15 0.84
CA PHE A 25 6.33 -0.77 -0.23
C PHE A 25 7.00 -0.07 -1.40
N ALA A 26 7.94 -0.76 -2.04
CA ALA A 26 8.50 -0.36 -3.33
C ALA A 26 7.70 -0.99 -4.46
N TYR A 27 7.40 -0.18 -5.47
CA TYR A 27 6.83 -0.63 -6.74
C TYR A 27 7.41 0.22 -7.88
N GLU A 28 7.87 -0.45 -8.94
CA GLU A 28 8.69 0.16 -9.98
C GLU A 28 9.93 0.87 -9.38
N ASN A 29 10.10 2.17 -9.63
CA ASN A 29 11.22 2.98 -9.12
C ASN A 29 10.78 3.94 -7.99
N TYR A 30 9.64 3.67 -7.35
CA TYR A 30 9.05 4.54 -6.34
C TYR A 30 8.82 3.78 -5.03
N ILE A 31 8.88 4.54 -3.93
CA ILE A 31 8.50 4.07 -2.60
C ILE A 31 7.14 4.67 -2.28
N PHE A 32 6.20 3.83 -1.88
CA PHE A 32 4.84 4.21 -1.53
C PHE A 32 4.57 3.96 -0.06
N TYR A 33 3.80 4.86 0.54
CA TYR A 33 3.35 4.76 1.93
C TYR A 33 1.83 4.75 1.98
N ILE A 34 1.27 3.72 2.61
CA ILE A 34 -0.14 3.68 3.01
C ILE A 34 -0.18 4.11 4.47
N ALA A 35 -0.49 5.39 4.69
CA ALA A 35 -0.65 5.94 6.02
C ALA A 35 -2.09 5.70 6.51
N ASN A 36 -2.22 5.17 7.71
CA ASN A 36 -3.48 4.86 8.34
C ASN A 36 -3.65 5.67 9.62
N GLY A 37 -4.14 6.89 9.43
CA GLY A 37 -4.28 7.86 10.50
C GLY A 37 -5.27 7.41 11.58
N LEU A 38 -4.95 7.74 12.84
CA LEU A 38 -5.89 7.71 13.96
C LEU A 38 -7.17 8.47 13.55
N ASN A 39 -8.30 7.74 13.54
CA ASN A 39 -9.65 8.09 13.01
C ASN A 39 -10.09 7.29 11.75
N GLY A 40 -9.29 6.33 11.29
CA GLY A 40 -9.67 5.39 10.23
C GLY A 40 -9.58 5.97 8.82
N PHE A 41 -8.80 7.03 8.65
CA PHE A 41 -8.50 7.59 7.34
C PHE A 41 -7.23 6.95 6.80
N VAL A 42 -7.36 6.31 5.64
CA VAL A 42 -6.25 5.70 4.92
C VAL A 42 -5.96 6.53 3.67
N LEU A 43 -4.70 6.89 3.47
CA LEU A 43 -4.23 7.66 2.31
C LEU A 43 -2.99 6.99 1.70
N LEU A 44 -2.65 7.39 0.48
CA LEU A 44 -1.50 6.88 -0.25
C LEU A 44 -0.58 8.05 -0.61
N ASP A 45 0.67 7.94 -0.15
CA ASP A 45 1.74 8.85 -0.51
C ASP A 45 2.81 8.13 -1.33
N VAL A 46 3.57 8.89 -2.11
CA VAL A 46 4.75 8.43 -2.84
C VAL A 46 5.96 9.31 -2.50
N GLN A 47 7.13 8.69 -2.38
CA GLN A 47 8.39 9.42 -2.31
C GLN A 47 8.78 9.90 -3.71
N HIS A 48 8.94 11.22 -3.87
CA HIS A 48 9.35 11.87 -5.10
C HIS A 48 10.38 12.96 -4.80
N ASP A 49 11.56 12.89 -5.40
CA ASP A 49 12.67 13.86 -5.23
C ASP A 49 13.06 14.17 -3.78
N GLY A 50 12.90 13.21 -2.88
CA GLY A 50 13.22 13.34 -1.45
C GLY A 50 12.05 13.86 -0.59
N ASP A 51 10.95 14.27 -1.21
CA ASP A 51 9.71 14.68 -0.55
C ASP A 51 8.64 13.57 -0.62
N CYS A 52 7.64 13.66 0.28
CA CYS A 52 6.49 12.77 0.32
C CYS A 52 5.28 13.49 -0.30
N VAL A 53 4.70 12.92 -1.35
CA VAL A 53 3.60 13.53 -2.12
C VAL A 53 2.37 12.64 -2.05
N GLU A 54 1.24 13.20 -1.60
CA GLU A 54 -0.06 12.51 -1.61
C GLU A 54 -0.52 12.27 -3.04
N VAL A 55 -0.79 11.00 -3.37
CA VAL A 55 -1.20 10.56 -4.72
C VAL A 55 -2.65 10.05 -4.76
N SER A 56 -3.33 9.99 -3.62
CA SER A 56 -4.76 9.69 -3.56
C SER A 56 -5.46 10.42 -2.43
N ASP A 57 -6.72 10.81 -2.66
CA ASP A 57 -7.62 11.25 -1.60
C ASP A 57 -7.65 10.28 -0.41
N TYR A 58 -7.98 10.78 0.78
CA TYR A 58 -8.16 9.94 1.96
C TYR A 58 -9.49 9.16 1.93
N TYR A 59 -9.47 7.94 2.45
CA TYR A 59 -10.65 7.07 2.56
C TYR A 59 -10.91 6.67 4.00
N LYS A 60 -12.16 6.78 4.45
CA LYS A 60 -12.60 6.41 5.82
C LYS A 60 -12.56 4.92 6.14
N HIS A 61 -12.17 4.06 5.20
CA HIS A 61 -12.26 2.62 5.40
C HIS A 61 -11.24 1.89 4.52
N PRO A 62 -10.42 0.97 5.08
CA PRO A 62 -9.41 0.21 4.33
C PRO A 62 -9.93 -0.47 3.07
N ILE A 63 -11.14 -1.07 3.15
CA ILE A 63 -11.77 -1.70 1.97
C ILE A 63 -12.04 -0.70 0.83
N LYS A 64 -12.53 0.51 1.15
CA LYS A 64 -12.76 1.54 0.13
C LYS A 64 -11.43 2.03 -0.43
N PHE A 65 -10.46 2.25 0.46
CA PHE A 65 -9.10 2.63 0.06
C PHE A 65 -8.56 1.65 -0.99
N ILE A 66 -8.53 0.34 -0.69
CA ILE A 66 -7.91 -0.62 -1.62
C ILE A 66 -8.66 -0.75 -2.97
N GLN A 67 -9.94 -0.41 -3.01
CA GLN A 67 -10.78 -0.46 -4.22
C GLN A 67 -10.63 0.78 -5.10
N PHE A 68 -10.36 1.94 -4.50
CA PHE A 68 -10.46 3.24 -5.18
C PHE A 68 -9.15 4.02 -5.27
N ALA A 69 -8.24 3.88 -4.29
CA ALA A 69 -6.90 4.44 -4.39
C ALA A 69 -6.15 3.74 -5.52
N LYS A 70 -5.43 4.51 -6.34
CA LYS A 70 -4.82 4.02 -7.58
C LYS A 70 -3.37 4.43 -7.73
N ILE A 71 -2.58 3.52 -8.29
CA ILE A 71 -1.25 3.77 -8.84
C ILE A 71 -1.32 3.40 -10.32
N ASN A 72 -0.88 4.29 -11.22
CA ASN A 72 -0.89 4.04 -12.67
C ASN A 72 -2.24 3.51 -13.20
N ASN A 73 -3.36 4.10 -12.77
CA ASN A 73 -4.74 3.70 -13.06
C ASN A 73 -5.21 2.33 -12.52
N LYS A 74 -4.38 1.60 -11.79
CA LYS A 74 -4.71 0.32 -11.16
C LYS A 74 -5.05 0.52 -9.69
N SER A 75 -6.11 -0.12 -9.19
CA SER A 75 -6.45 -0.02 -7.76
C SER A 75 -5.37 -0.72 -6.92
N ILE A 76 -5.20 -0.34 -5.64
CA ILE A 76 -4.28 -1.06 -4.73
C ILE A 76 -4.61 -2.55 -4.69
N LYS A 77 -5.89 -2.91 -4.68
CA LYS A 77 -6.32 -4.30 -4.76
C LYS A 77 -5.79 -5.00 -6.01
N ASP A 78 -6.03 -4.42 -7.18
CA ASP A 78 -5.62 -5.06 -8.44
C ASP A 78 -4.10 -5.07 -8.58
N LEU A 79 -3.41 -4.05 -8.06
CA LEU A 79 -1.95 -3.97 -8.03
C LEU A 79 -1.34 -5.15 -7.26
N PHE A 80 -1.81 -5.40 -6.04
CA PHE A 80 -1.33 -6.50 -5.20
C PHE A 80 -1.85 -7.88 -5.61
N ILE A 81 -2.79 -7.98 -6.56
CA ILE A 81 -3.23 -9.25 -7.14
C ILE A 81 -2.46 -9.56 -8.42
N GLU A 82 -2.27 -8.56 -9.28
CA GLU A 82 -1.76 -8.74 -10.64
C GLU A 82 -0.26 -8.50 -10.77
N GLU A 83 0.34 -7.72 -9.87
CA GLU A 83 1.74 -7.27 -9.95
C GLU A 83 2.50 -7.42 -8.63
N SER A 84 2.02 -8.28 -7.76
CA SER A 84 2.65 -8.62 -6.47
C SER A 84 4.10 -9.10 -6.60
N ASP A 85 4.48 -9.71 -7.72
CA ASP A 85 5.86 -10.10 -8.03
C ASP A 85 6.82 -8.92 -8.23
N LYS A 86 6.27 -7.72 -8.50
CA LYS A 86 7.00 -6.47 -8.66
C LYS A 86 6.95 -5.58 -7.42
N ILE A 87 6.25 -6.01 -6.38
CA ILE A 87 6.09 -5.26 -5.14
C ILE A 87 7.04 -5.83 -4.10
N THR A 88 7.79 -4.96 -3.43
CA THR A 88 8.60 -5.33 -2.27
C THR A 88 8.08 -4.60 -1.05
N ILE A 89 7.63 -5.33 -0.03
CA ILE A 89 7.28 -4.73 1.26
C ILE A 89 8.57 -4.30 1.97
N LEU A 90 8.65 -3.02 2.32
CA LEU A 90 9.81 -2.43 2.99
C LEU A 90 9.61 -2.35 4.51
N GLY A 91 8.37 -2.13 4.95
CA GLY A 91 8.06 -1.97 6.36
C GLY A 91 6.57 -2.02 6.67
N ILE A 92 6.26 -2.42 7.90
CA ILE A 92 4.94 -2.35 8.53
C ILE A 92 5.17 -1.73 9.90
N TYR A 93 4.49 -0.64 10.21
CA TYR A 93 4.74 0.18 11.40
C TYR A 93 3.50 0.28 12.30
#